data_AF-A0A5K8A6A0-F1
#
_entry.id   AF-A0A5K8A6A0-F1
#
_cell.length_a   1.000
_cell.length_b   1.000
_cell.length_c   1.000
_cell.angle_alpha   90.00
_cell.angle_beta   90.00
_cell.angle_gamma   90.00
#
_symmetry.space_group_name_H-M   'P 1'
#
loop_
_entity.id
_entity.type
_entity.pdbx_description
1 polymer ?
#
loop_
_entity_poly.entity_id
_entity_poly.type
_entity_poly.pdbx_seq_one_letter_code
_entity_poly.pdbx_strand_id
1 'polypeptide(L)'
;MFKRLASKKQRLFVMIGLCLLISDIVAGTGRASDAPMVPSPEIASPVTTENDSGPIPVSIQRDENGYRLYRAGHPYFIKGIGGRQYLTMAAESGANSVRTWASHDAGGILDRADRQQMTVMLGIWLSHKRSDYLDGAYRKRKVDEVQRLLNNHKNHPALLIWALGNEINLQGANTPEAWQFVEQLARLIKSQDPYHPVISVVAFDHLSVANIAVHAPSLDAVGINAYGALSDVRKMIDSTAYNGPYIITEWGVDGHWEARRTVWGRPIEPTSAEKVRYHIDRYRENILDNRDRCIGSYVFLWGQKQERTPTWYSMFIENLPGGEMLAASCPTVDAMHFNWSGHWPANQAPAVASMTVNDKVAGGDVRLNPGEAFVARVAASDPDDDGLRYVWQIMEEPSELSIGGAHEPLPGVLGDVVDGHFPEFMFNAPNKSGEYRLFVYVLDQNGHVGTANFPFAVNIPSSLKADTNPPVPENNTSIPPS
;
A
#
# COMPACT_ATOMS: atom_id res chain seq x y z
N MET A 1 18.65 13.18 -72.36
CA MET A 1 17.28 13.64 -72.73
C MET A 1 16.71 14.33 -71.48
N PHE A 2 16.24 15.58 -71.50
CA PHE A 2 14.96 16.08 -72.05
C PHE A 2 13.75 15.32 -71.45
N LYS A 3 12.76 15.93 -70.77
CA LYS A 3 12.32 17.34 -70.56
C LYS A 3 11.89 17.56 -69.08
N ARG A 4 12.07 18.77 -68.48
CA ARG A 4 11.04 19.80 -68.08
C ARG A 4 9.80 19.28 -67.32
N LEU A 5 9.19 19.98 -66.35
CA LEU A 5 9.08 21.45 -66.13
C LEU A 5 9.50 21.95 -64.73
N ALA A 6 9.58 23.28 -64.56
CA ALA A 6 9.70 23.98 -63.27
C ALA A 6 9.13 25.43 -63.32
N SER A 7 8.53 25.91 -62.23
CA SER A 7 8.22 27.32 -61.92
C SER A 7 7.92 27.41 -60.39
N LYS A 8 8.49 28.29 -59.53
CA LYS A 8 8.56 29.78 -59.51
C LYS A 8 7.17 30.42 -59.36
N LYS A 9 6.89 31.39 -58.45
CA LYS A 9 7.67 32.24 -57.50
C LYS A 9 6.73 32.59 -56.30
N GLN A 10 7.13 32.74 -55.03
CA GLN A 10 8.01 33.74 -54.39
C GLN A 10 7.42 35.17 -54.30
N ARG A 11 6.92 35.60 -53.11
CA ARG A 11 7.40 36.79 -52.35
C ARG A 11 6.68 37.07 -51.01
N LEU A 12 7.45 37.63 -50.08
CA LEU A 12 7.13 38.18 -48.76
C LEU A 12 6.91 39.71 -48.88
N PHE A 13 6.09 40.35 -48.03
CA PHE A 13 6.36 41.67 -47.42
C PHE A 13 5.45 41.95 -46.19
N VAL A 14 5.68 43.06 -45.47
CA VAL A 14 5.26 43.36 -44.08
C VAL A 14 4.76 44.83 -43.97
N MET A 15 4.19 45.24 -42.81
CA MET A 15 3.81 46.61 -42.35
C MET A 15 2.41 47.15 -42.76
N ILE A 16 1.73 48.04 -42.01
CA ILE A 16 1.62 48.36 -40.55
C ILE A 16 0.43 49.35 -40.33
N GLY A 17 -0.25 49.31 -39.17
CA GLY A 17 -1.07 50.43 -38.62
C GLY A 17 -2.41 50.79 -39.33
N LEU A 18 -3.26 51.68 -38.80
CA LEU A 18 -3.43 52.27 -37.45
C LEU A 18 -4.80 53.00 -37.35
N CYS A 19 -5.36 53.21 -36.14
CA CYS A 19 -6.46 54.16 -35.79
C CYS A 19 -7.91 53.85 -36.30
N LEU A 20 -9.02 54.37 -35.72
CA LEU A 20 -9.39 54.94 -34.39
C LEU A 20 -10.94 55.12 -34.31
N LEU A 21 -11.58 54.85 -33.15
CA LEU A 21 -12.89 55.41 -32.66
C LEU A 21 -14.14 55.20 -33.57
N ILE A 22 -15.44 55.44 -33.25
CA ILE A 22 -16.29 55.98 -32.15
C ILE A 22 -17.73 55.41 -32.44
N SER A 23 -18.77 55.28 -31.59
CA SER A 23 -19.03 55.17 -30.13
C SER A 23 -20.51 54.73 -29.92
N ASP A 24 -21.10 54.95 -28.73
CA ASP A 24 -22.55 54.90 -28.37
C ASP A 24 -23.23 53.50 -28.32
N ILE A 25 -23.65 52.94 -27.16
CA ILE A 25 -24.50 53.37 -26.03
C ILE A 25 -26.01 53.25 -26.30
N VAL A 26 -26.61 52.19 -25.74
CA VAL A 26 -27.99 52.17 -25.19
C VAL A 26 -27.95 51.39 -23.87
N ALA A 27 -28.62 51.87 -22.82
CA ALA A 27 -28.63 51.25 -21.50
C ALA A 27 -29.80 50.24 -21.33
N GLY A 28 -29.56 49.15 -20.60
CA GLY A 28 -30.58 48.19 -20.17
C GLY A 28 -30.25 47.66 -18.78
N THR A 29 -31.07 48.01 -17.79
CA THR A 29 -30.77 47.75 -16.36
C THR A 29 -31.19 46.35 -15.92
N GLY A 30 -30.25 45.54 -15.44
CA GLY A 30 -30.51 44.31 -14.69
C GLY A 30 -29.64 44.24 -13.44
N ARG A 31 -30.25 44.13 -12.26
CA ARG A 31 -29.51 44.01 -10.98
C ARG A 31 -28.99 42.58 -10.81
N ALA A 32 -27.67 42.42 -10.70
CA ALA A 32 -27.06 41.32 -9.95
C ALA A 32 -26.64 41.85 -8.57
N SER A 33 -26.70 41.02 -7.54
CA SER A 33 -26.45 41.39 -6.14
C SER A 33 -24.97 41.48 -5.79
N ASP A 34 -24.61 42.43 -4.93
CA ASP A 34 -23.28 42.55 -4.36
C ASP A 34 -22.85 41.26 -3.62
N ALA A 35 -21.73 40.68 -4.06
CA ALA A 35 -20.96 39.71 -3.29
C ALA A 35 -19.56 40.33 -3.07
N PRO A 36 -19.05 40.41 -1.84
CA PRO A 36 -17.77 41.05 -1.59
C PRO A 36 -16.62 40.25 -2.23
N MET A 37 -15.74 40.93 -2.96
CA MET A 37 -14.46 40.37 -3.36
C MET A 37 -13.66 40.01 -2.10
N VAL A 38 -13.51 38.71 -1.83
CA VAL A 38 -12.47 38.22 -0.93
C VAL A 38 -11.12 38.54 -1.59
N PRO A 39 -10.19 39.26 -0.92
CA PRO A 39 -8.86 39.49 -1.48
C PRO A 39 -8.15 38.15 -1.70
N SER A 40 -7.49 38.01 -2.85
CA SER A 40 -6.51 36.92 -3.02
C SER A 40 -5.50 37.00 -1.88
N PRO A 41 -5.15 35.88 -1.21
CA PRO A 41 -4.16 35.92 -0.15
C PRO A 41 -2.81 36.36 -0.75
N GLU A 42 -2.26 37.47 -0.23
CA GLU A 42 -0.88 37.82 -0.51
C GLU A 42 0.01 36.67 -0.04
N ILE A 43 0.95 36.24 -0.90
CA ILE A 43 1.93 35.21 -0.55
C ILE A 43 2.89 35.84 0.45
N ALA A 44 2.57 35.70 1.74
CA ALA A 44 3.44 36.14 2.82
C ALA A 44 4.81 35.47 2.65
N SER A 45 5.86 36.29 2.58
CA SER A 45 7.24 35.79 2.58
C SER A 45 7.46 34.95 3.84
N PRO A 46 8.22 33.84 3.78
CA PRO A 46 8.32 32.90 4.87
C PRO A 46 8.87 33.58 6.13
N VAL A 47 8.01 33.73 7.13
CA VAL A 47 8.43 34.14 8.47
C VAL A 47 9.24 32.98 9.04
N THR A 48 10.57 33.13 9.06
CA THR A 48 11.47 32.19 9.71
C THR A 48 11.35 32.34 11.23
N THR A 49 10.26 31.83 11.80
CA THR A 49 10.25 31.45 13.21
C THR A 49 11.30 30.37 13.41
N GLU A 50 12.24 30.60 14.33
CA GLU A 50 13.12 29.54 14.81
C GLU A 50 12.25 28.46 15.46
N ASN A 51 12.10 27.31 14.79
CA ASN A 51 11.29 26.22 15.33
C ASN A 51 11.93 25.69 16.61
N ASP A 52 11.18 25.74 17.71
CA ASP A 52 11.54 25.13 18.98
C ASP A 52 11.71 23.61 18.78
N SER A 53 12.96 23.15 18.71
CA SER A 53 13.35 21.85 18.13
C SER A 53 13.21 20.68 19.11
N GLY A 54 12.15 20.70 19.90
CA GLY A 54 11.79 19.67 20.86
C GLY A 54 10.98 18.51 20.26
N PRO A 55 10.89 17.38 20.99
CA PRO A 55 9.92 16.33 20.68
C PRO A 55 8.49 16.90 20.74
N ILE A 56 7.66 16.55 19.76
CA ILE A 56 6.24 16.91 19.76
C ILE A 56 5.48 15.84 20.55
N PRO A 57 4.86 16.14 21.71
CA PRO A 57 4.30 15.10 22.57
C PRO A 57 3.16 14.33 21.90
N VAL A 58 3.26 13.01 21.94
CA VAL A 58 2.25 12.05 21.47
C VAL A 58 1.74 11.24 22.67
N SER A 59 0.43 11.12 22.82
CA SER A 59 -0.18 10.36 23.92
C SER A 59 -1.42 9.61 23.44
N ILE A 60 -1.69 8.44 24.02
CA ILE A 60 -2.98 7.76 23.85
C ILE A 60 -3.74 7.89 25.15
N GLN A 61 -4.98 8.37 25.06
CA GLN A 61 -5.85 8.63 26.21
C GLN A 61 -7.15 7.85 26.04
N ARG A 62 -7.83 7.58 27.16
CA ARG A 62 -9.14 6.94 27.18
C ARG A 62 -10.17 7.91 27.74
N ASP A 63 -11.26 8.10 26.99
CA ASP A 63 -12.44 8.82 27.44
C ASP A 63 -13.70 7.93 27.34
N GLU A 64 -14.88 8.52 27.53
CA GLU A 64 -16.17 7.82 27.49
C GLU A 64 -16.47 7.17 26.13
N ASN A 65 -15.86 7.65 25.04
CA ASN A 65 -16.02 7.15 23.67
C ASN A 65 -14.96 6.10 23.28
N GLY A 66 -14.12 5.65 24.23
CA GLY A 66 -13.03 4.72 23.97
C GLY A 66 -11.65 5.38 23.97
N TYR A 67 -10.76 4.95 23.08
CA TYR A 67 -9.37 5.39 23.01
C TYR A 67 -9.10 6.36 21.86
N ARG A 68 -8.32 7.41 22.14
CA ARG A 68 -7.91 8.42 21.15
C ARG A 68 -6.42 8.71 21.27
N LEU A 69 -5.74 8.74 20.13
CA LEU A 69 -4.36 9.21 19.99
C LEU A 69 -4.38 10.74 19.83
N TYR A 70 -3.42 11.41 20.47
CA TYR A 70 -3.23 12.86 20.42
C TYR A 70 -1.78 13.19 20.09
N ARG A 71 -1.55 14.21 19.27
CA ARG A 71 -0.22 14.79 18.97
C ARG A 71 -0.27 16.30 19.19
N ALA A 72 0.70 16.85 19.94
CA ALA A 72 0.67 18.24 20.43
C ALA A 72 -0.63 18.59 21.20
N GLY A 73 -1.28 17.61 21.83
CA GLY A 73 -2.58 17.79 22.50
C GLY A 73 -3.80 17.82 21.57
N HIS A 74 -3.63 17.76 20.25
CA HIS A 74 -4.72 17.69 19.27
C HIS A 74 -5.04 16.22 18.91
N PRO A 75 -6.32 15.83 18.72
CA PRO A 75 -6.68 14.49 18.27
C PRO A 75 -6.01 14.13 16.93
N TYR A 76 -5.45 12.92 16.85
CA TYR A 76 -4.64 12.46 15.72
C TYR A 76 -5.03 11.05 15.31
N PHE A 77 -5.84 10.90 14.26
CA PHE A 77 -6.15 9.59 13.68
C PHE A 77 -5.12 9.24 12.60
N ILE A 78 -4.55 8.03 12.65
CA ILE A 78 -3.49 7.63 11.72
C ILE A 78 -4.09 7.30 10.34
N LYS A 79 -3.82 8.16 9.35
CA LYS A 79 -4.02 7.94 7.92
C LYS A 79 -2.68 7.56 7.32
N GLY A 80 -2.28 6.31 7.52
CA GLY A 80 -0.92 5.84 7.32
C GLY A 80 -0.68 5.09 6.02
N ILE A 81 0.57 5.14 5.55
CA ILE A 81 1.11 4.28 4.48
C ILE A 81 2.20 3.35 5.00
N GLY A 82 2.13 2.07 4.63
CA GLY A 82 3.22 1.10 4.78
C GLY A 82 4.12 1.17 3.55
N GLY A 83 5.27 1.84 3.67
CA GLY A 83 6.17 2.09 2.54
C GLY A 83 7.31 3.06 2.89
N ARG A 84 8.14 3.42 1.90
CA ARG A 84 9.22 4.43 2.04
C ARG A 84 9.36 5.34 0.80
N GLN A 85 8.46 5.20 -0.16
CA GLN A 85 8.46 5.88 -1.47
C GLN A 85 7.22 6.78 -1.60
N TYR A 86 7.18 7.63 -2.63
CA TYR A 86 6.02 8.45 -3.01
C TYR A 86 5.33 9.22 -1.85
N LEU A 87 6.12 9.76 -0.91
CA LEU A 87 5.60 10.44 0.29
C LEU A 87 4.84 11.73 -0.04
N THR A 88 5.24 12.45 -1.08
CA THR A 88 4.53 13.66 -1.55
C THR A 88 3.15 13.30 -2.06
N MET A 89 3.02 12.33 -2.96
CA MET A 89 1.73 11.80 -3.41
C MET A 89 0.88 11.24 -2.26
N ALA A 90 1.50 10.67 -1.22
CA ALA A 90 0.79 10.23 -0.02
C ALA A 90 0.18 11.41 0.75
N ALA A 91 0.96 12.46 1.00
CA ALA A 91 0.47 13.68 1.65
C ALA A 91 -0.59 14.42 0.81
N GLU A 92 -0.40 14.50 -0.51
CA GLU A 92 -1.37 15.04 -1.48
C GLU A 92 -2.66 14.21 -1.52
N SER A 93 -2.59 12.91 -1.25
CA SER A 93 -3.75 12.03 -1.05
C SER A 93 -4.37 12.14 0.35
N GLY A 94 -3.82 12.97 1.25
CA GLY A 94 -4.33 13.15 2.61
C GLY A 94 -3.83 12.13 3.64
N ALA A 95 -2.80 11.35 3.34
CA ALA A 95 -2.07 10.57 4.34
C ALA A 95 -1.32 11.50 5.29
N ASN A 96 -1.22 11.11 6.57
CA ASN A 96 -0.50 11.88 7.60
C ASN A 96 0.65 11.10 8.27
N SER A 97 0.84 9.81 7.96
CA SER A 97 1.88 9.00 8.62
C SER A 97 2.49 7.97 7.69
N VAL A 98 3.74 7.58 7.96
CA VAL A 98 4.45 6.48 7.29
C VAL A 98 4.97 5.46 8.30
N ARG A 99 4.85 4.18 7.96
CA ARG A 99 5.36 3.05 8.77
C ARG A 99 6.63 2.50 8.15
N THR A 100 7.61 2.20 9.01
CA THR A 100 8.76 1.37 8.65
C THR A 100 8.81 0.08 9.47
N TRP A 101 9.48 -0.94 8.95
CA TRP A 101 9.74 -2.22 9.63
C TRP A 101 11.13 -2.26 10.31
N ALA A 102 12.03 -1.35 9.93
CA ALA A 102 13.42 -1.35 10.36
C ALA A 102 14.06 0.05 10.42
N SER A 103 15.07 0.14 11.26
CA SER A 103 15.71 1.34 11.82
C SER A 103 16.91 1.88 11.03
N HIS A 104 17.33 1.20 9.95
CA HIS A 104 18.61 1.45 9.26
C HIS A 104 18.76 2.85 8.66
N ASP A 105 17.67 3.41 8.14
CA ASP A 105 17.53 4.79 7.66
C ASP A 105 16.43 5.45 8.51
N ALA A 106 16.69 5.62 9.81
CA ALA A 106 15.76 6.28 10.73
C ALA A 106 15.72 7.80 10.50
N GLY A 107 16.89 8.45 10.48
CA GLY A 107 17.00 9.89 10.20
C GLY A 107 16.40 10.26 8.83
N GLY A 108 16.84 9.62 7.75
CA GLY A 108 16.41 10.00 6.41
C GLY A 108 14.96 9.66 6.05
N ILE A 109 14.23 8.85 6.84
CA ILE A 109 12.76 8.76 6.72
C ILE A 109 12.05 9.82 7.57
N LEU A 110 12.57 10.12 8.77
CA LEU A 110 12.07 11.19 9.62
C LEU A 110 12.20 12.56 8.93
N ASP A 111 13.38 12.89 8.40
CA ASP A 111 13.66 14.11 7.63
C ASP A 111 12.80 14.22 6.36
N ARG A 112 12.37 13.09 5.78
CA ARG A 112 11.53 13.07 4.57
C ARG A 112 10.04 13.20 4.91
N ALA A 113 9.57 12.56 5.98
CA ALA A 113 8.19 12.67 6.45
C ALA A 113 7.90 14.10 6.94
N ASP A 114 8.80 14.70 7.73
CA ASP A 114 8.63 16.06 8.27
C ASP A 114 8.45 17.12 7.18
N ARG A 115 9.22 17.00 6.08
CA ARG A 115 9.10 17.84 4.89
C ARG A 115 7.77 17.69 4.14
N GLN A 116 7.01 16.62 4.38
CA GLN A 116 5.64 16.44 3.88
C GLN A 116 4.59 16.66 4.98
N GLN A 117 5.00 17.20 6.14
CA GLN A 117 4.20 17.34 7.36
C GLN A 117 3.62 16.01 7.90
N MET A 118 4.18 14.88 7.47
CA MET A 118 3.81 13.53 7.89
C MET A 118 4.62 13.09 9.12
N THR A 119 4.07 12.12 9.85
CA THR A 119 4.74 11.49 10.98
C THR A 119 5.24 10.07 10.66
N VAL A 120 6.03 9.47 11.56
CA VAL A 120 6.68 8.18 11.37
C VAL A 120 6.41 7.24 12.54
N MET A 121 5.86 6.07 12.25
CA MET A 121 5.96 4.91 13.14
C MET A 121 7.22 4.13 12.79
N LEU A 122 8.24 4.26 13.64
CA LEU A 122 9.60 3.82 13.38
C LEU A 122 9.81 2.38 13.87
N GLY A 123 9.93 1.46 12.92
CA GLY A 123 10.13 0.03 13.18
C GLY A 123 11.55 -0.31 13.65
N ILE A 124 11.63 -1.12 14.69
CA ILE A 124 12.85 -1.71 15.24
C ILE A 124 12.74 -3.21 15.05
N TRP A 125 13.39 -3.74 14.01
CA TRP A 125 13.27 -5.16 13.63
C TRP A 125 13.70 -6.09 14.77
N LEU A 126 12.93 -7.15 15.00
CA LEU A 126 13.25 -8.22 15.96
C LEU A 126 13.26 -9.57 15.24
N SER A 127 14.06 -10.52 15.73
CA SER A 127 14.20 -11.85 15.13
C SER A 127 12.93 -12.68 15.28
N HIS A 128 12.56 -13.45 14.26
CA HIS A 128 11.49 -14.44 14.36
C HIS A 128 11.93 -15.73 15.08
N LYS A 129 13.23 -15.91 15.34
CA LYS A 129 13.78 -17.13 15.94
C LYS A 129 13.67 -17.11 17.46
N ARG A 130 12.98 -18.10 18.05
CA ARG A 130 12.87 -18.28 19.52
C ARG A 130 14.23 -18.28 20.24
N SER A 131 15.25 -18.92 19.64
CA SER A 131 16.61 -19.03 20.18
C SER A 131 17.21 -17.68 20.57
N ASP A 132 16.94 -16.64 19.81
CA ASP A 132 17.65 -15.38 19.90
C ASP A 132 17.22 -14.60 21.17
N TYR A 133 16.00 -14.84 21.66
CA TYR A 133 15.49 -14.27 22.91
C TYR A 133 16.08 -14.93 24.17
N LEU A 134 16.79 -16.05 24.00
CA LEU A 134 17.62 -16.68 25.03
C LEU A 134 19.11 -16.29 24.87
N ASP A 135 19.54 -15.80 23.71
CA ASP A 135 20.91 -15.30 23.47
C ASP A 135 21.13 -13.91 24.10
N GLY A 136 21.95 -13.88 25.15
CA GLY A 136 22.39 -12.63 25.79
C GLY A 136 23.10 -11.67 24.83
N ALA A 137 23.78 -12.17 23.80
CA ALA A 137 24.45 -11.32 22.81
C ALA A 137 23.44 -10.64 21.87
N TYR A 138 22.43 -11.35 21.36
CA TYR A 138 21.31 -10.76 20.62
C TYR A 138 20.57 -9.72 21.45
N ARG A 139 20.21 -10.07 22.69
CA ARG A 139 19.53 -9.14 23.60
C ARG A 139 20.34 -7.88 23.83
N LYS A 140 21.66 -8.01 24.06
CA LYS A 140 22.55 -6.84 24.18
C LYS A 140 22.59 -6.03 22.88
N ARG A 141 22.76 -6.66 21.72
CA ARG A 141 22.77 -5.96 20.41
C ARG A 141 21.51 -5.11 20.20
N LYS A 142 20.34 -5.61 20.62
CA LYS A 142 19.06 -4.87 20.49
C LYS A 142 18.85 -3.80 21.56
N VAL A 143 19.31 -3.99 22.79
CA VAL A 143 19.39 -2.92 23.81
C VAL A 143 20.32 -1.79 23.32
N ASP A 144 21.49 -2.14 22.79
CA ASP A 144 22.45 -1.17 22.25
C ASP A 144 21.88 -0.41 21.02
N GLU A 145 21.06 -1.06 20.20
CA GLU A 145 20.36 -0.44 19.07
C GLU A 145 19.30 0.56 19.53
N VAL A 146 18.41 0.15 20.44
CA VAL A 146 17.39 1.03 21.05
C VAL A 146 18.05 2.25 21.68
N GLN A 147 19.16 2.08 22.41
CA GLN A 147 19.88 3.20 23.02
C GLN A 147 20.45 4.19 21.98
N ARG A 148 20.94 3.73 20.83
CA ARG A 148 21.39 4.63 19.74
C ARG A 148 20.22 5.38 19.11
N LEU A 149 19.09 4.71 18.89
CA LEU A 149 17.89 5.34 18.30
C LEU A 149 17.30 6.40 19.24
N LEU A 150 17.24 6.11 20.55
CA LEU A 150 16.85 7.07 21.58
C LEU A 150 17.77 8.30 21.60
N ASN A 151 19.08 8.10 21.57
CA ASN A 151 20.06 9.19 21.59
C ASN A 151 19.96 10.10 20.35
N ASN A 152 19.63 9.53 19.18
CA ASN A 152 19.70 10.23 17.89
C ASN A 152 18.36 10.81 17.42
N HIS A 153 17.23 10.21 17.79
CA HIS A 153 15.95 10.46 17.09
C HIS A 153 14.73 10.72 17.99
N LYS A 154 14.80 10.50 19.31
CA LYS A 154 13.64 10.69 20.21
C LYS A 154 13.10 12.12 20.30
N ASN A 155 13.88 13.11 19.86
CA ASN A 155 13.48 14.52 19.81
C ASN A 155 12.95 14.95 18.43
N HIS A 156 12.87 14.04 17.45
CA HIS A 156 12.55 14.42 16.08
C HIS A 156 11.05 14.74 15.91
N PRO A 157 10.65 15.91 15.36
CA PRO A 157 9.24 16.33 15.31
C PRO A 157 8.31 15.36 14.54
N ALA A 158 8.77 14.77 13.44
CA ALA A 158 8.02 13.73 12.72
C ALA A 158 7.91 12.37 13.44
N LEU A 159 8.56 12.11 14.57
CA LEU A 159 8.38 10.83 15.27
C LEU A 159 6.94 10.72 15.82
N LEU A 160 6.32 9.54 15.68
CA LEU A 160 4.99 9.26 16.24
C LEU A 160 5.06 8.16 17.30
N ILE A 161 5.59 7.00 16.92
CA ILE A 161 5.51 5.74 17.67
C ILE A 161 6.79 4.94 17.44
N TRP A 162 7.30 4.30 18.49
CA TRP A 162 8.31 3.24 18.39
C TRP A 162 7.64 1.87 18.23
N ALA A 163 7.92 1.16 17.14
CA ALA A 163 7.35 -0.17 16.88
C ALA A 163 8.41 -1.27 17.06
N LEU A 164 8.29 -2.03 18.15
CA LEU A 164 9.19 -3.13 18.49
C LEU A 164 8.78 -4.42 17.77
N GLY A 165 9.54 -4.81 16.75
CA GLY A 165 9.32 -6.03 15.97
C GLY A 165 8.19 -5.95 14.95
N ASN A 166 8.17 -6.94 14.06
CA ASN A 166 7.11 -7.21 13.10
C ASN A 166 6.85 -8.71 13.03
N GLU A 167 5.66 -9.14 13.42
CA GLU A 167 5.17 -10.50 13.21
C GLU A 167 6.07 -11.59 13.79
N ILE A 168 6.75 -11.31 14.91
CA ILE A 168 7.66 -12.26 15.58
C ILE A 168 6.98 -13.60 15.91
N ASN A 169 5.65 -13.61 15.95
CA ASN A 169 4.83 -14.79 16.12
C ASN A 169 4.92 -15.81 14.97
N LEU A 170 5.16 -15.39 13.71
CA LEU A 170 5.00 -16.25 12.53
C LEU A 170 6.04 -17.37 12.38
N GLN A 171 7.22 -17.30 13.03
CA GLN A 171 8.27 -18.34 12.90
C GLN A 171 8.76 -18.87 14.26
N GLY A 172 7.88 -18.85 15.27
CA GLY A 172 8.08 -19.56 16.53
C GLY A 172 8.54 -18.71 17.72
N ALA A 173 8.69 -17.39 17.59
CA ALA A 173 8.94 -16.48 18.70
C ALA A 173 7.66 -15.89 19.34
N ASN A 174 6.48 -16.52 19.17
CA ASN A 174 5.30 -16.23 19.99
C ASN A 174 5.42 -16.88 21.39
N THR A 175 6.39 -16.43 22.19
CA THR A 175 6.71 -17.10 23.47
C THR A 175 6.94 -16.10 24.61
N PRO A 176 6.74 -16.51 25.88
CA PRO A 176 6.88 -15.61 27.02
C PRO A 176 8.24 -14.92 27.10
N GLU A 177 9.32 -15.60 26.73
CA GLU A 177 10.69 -15.06 26.77
C GLU A 177 10.91 -13.97 25.70
N ALA A 178 10.23 -14.08 24.56
CA ALA A 178 10.25 -13.06 23.52
C ALA A 178 9.44 -11.83 23.92
N TRP A 179 8.22 -12.03 24.43
CA TRP A 179 7.35 -10.94 24.88
C TRP A 179 7.92 -10.21 26.12
N GLN A 180 8.55 -10.92 27.05
CA GLN A 180 9.31 -10.31 28.16
C GLN A 180 10.53 -9.50 27.68
N PHE A 181 11.10 -9.81 26.52
CA PHE A 181 12.16 -8.99 25.94
C PHE A 181 11.60 -7.74 25.23
N VAL A 182 10.43 -7.85 24.58
CA VAL A 182 9.69 -6.68 24.07
C VAL A 182 9.35 -5.72 25.23
N GLU A 183 8.86 -6.24 26.36
CA GLU A 183 8.63 -5.48 27.60
C GLU A 183 9.91 -4.78 28.12
N GLN A 184 11.04 -5.49 28.13
CA GLN A 184 12.33 -4.93 28.53
C GLN A 184 12.72 -3.73 27.65
N LEU A 185 12.51 -3.82 26.33
CA LEU A 185 12.79 -2.72 25.39
C LEU A 185 11.77 -1.59 25.48
N ALA A 186 10.49 -1.89 25.70
CA ALA A 186 9.43 -0.88 25.87
C ALA A 186 9.68 -0.02 27.12
N ARG A 187 10.04 -0.66 28.25
CA ARG A 187 10.43 0.05 29.48
C ARG A 187 11.70 0.87 29.32
N LEU A 188 12.69 0.36 28.58
CA LEU A 188 13.90 1.11 28.25
C LEU A 188 13.55 2.40 27.48
N ILE A 189 12.75 2.31 26.42
CA ILE A 189 12.29 3.47 25.65
C ILE A 189 11.55 4.47 26.55
N LYS A 190 10.50 4.03 27.24
CA LYS A 190 9.62 4.91 28.05
C LYS A 190 10.32 5.54 29.27
N SER A 191 11.47 5.01 29.68
CA SER A 191 12.33 5.63 30.71
C SER A 191 13.22 6.78 30.21
N GLN A 192 13.35 6.96 28.90
CA GLN A 192 14.21 7.96 28.28
C GLN A 192 13.50 8.86 27.26
N ASP A 193 12.39 8.37 26.71
CA ASP A 193 11.47 9.07 25.83
C ASP A 193 10.05 8.98 26.42
N PRO A 194 9.61 10.00 27.18
CA PRO A 194 8.24 10.09 27.70
C PRO A 194 7.25 10.68 26.69
N TYR A 195 7.68 10.96 25.45
CA TYR A 195 6.91 11.72 24.46
C TYR A 195 6.30 10.87 23.34
N HIS A 196 6.74 9.63 23.15
CA HIS A 196 6.27 8.77 22.06
C HIS A 196 5.80 7.39 22.58
N PRO A 197 4.57 6.96 22.24
CA PRO A 197 4.08 5.62 22.56
C PRO A 197 4.96 4.50 21.98
N VAL A 198 4.95 3.35 22.65
CA VAL A 198 5.63 2.13 22.20
C VAL A 198 4.62 1.03 21.91
N ILE A 199 4.73 0.39 20.75
CA ILE A 199 3.90 -0.74 20.33
C ILE A 199 4.75 -1.95 19.96
N SER A 200 4.11 -3.09 19.76
CA SER A 200 4.63 -4.22 18.99
C SER A 200 3.64 -4.58 17.89
N VAL A 201 4.15 -5.09 16.76
CA VAL A 201 3.33 -5.50 15.61
C VAL A 201 3.28 -7.02 15.48
N VAL A 202 2.09 -7.58 15.32
CA VAL A 202 1.83 -9.02 15.12
C VAL A 202 0.94 -9.27 13.92
N ALA A 203 1.08 -10.45 13.31
CA ALA A 203 0.07 -10.95 12.38
C ALA A 203 -1.23 -11.25 13.15
N PHE A 204 -2.39 -11.21 12.48
CA PHE A 204 -3.69 -11.59 13.06
C PHE A 204 -3.64 -12.96 13.74
N ASP A 205 -3.52 -12.96 15.07
CA ASP A 205 -3.41 -14.13 15.93
C ASP A 205 -3.89 -13.78 17.36
N HIS A 206 -4.87 -14.54 17.84
CA HIS A 206 -5.43 -14.43 19.19
C HIS A 206 -4.39 -14.68 20.29
N LEU A 207 -3.52 -15.68 20.11
CA LEU A 207 -2.53 -16.07 21.11
C LEU A 207 -1.47 -14.98 21.28
N SER A 208 -1.05 -14.32 20.20
CA SER A 208 -0.13 -13.18 20.26
C SER A 208 -0.69 -12.00 21.06
N VAL A 209 -1.95 -11.63 20.82
CA VAL A 209 -2.60 -10.52 21.56
C VAL A 209 -2.79 -10.88 23.04
N ALA A 210 -3.17 -12.13 23.33
CA ALA A 210 -3.25 -12.63 24.70
C ALA A 210 -1.88 -12.64 25.40
N ASN A 211 -0.81 -13.08 24.72
CA ASN A 211 0.55 -13.09 25.26
C ASN A 211 1.07 -11.66 25.51
N ILE A 212 0.81 -10.70 24.63
CA ILE A 212 1.15 -9.29 24.85
C ILE A 212 0.48 -8.75 26.13
N ALA A 213 -0.81 -9.03 26.32
CA ALA A 213 -1.55 -8.56 27.49
C ALA A 213 -0.99 -9.06 28.84
N VAL A 214 -0.31 -10.21 28.85
CA VAL A 214 0.29 -10.81 30.06
C VAL A 214 1.78 -10.48 30.20
N HIS A 215 2.52 -10.39 29.10
CA HIS A 215 3.99 -10.35 29.11
C HIS A 215 4.62 -9.03 28.63
N ALA A 216 3.87 -8.16 27.96
CA ALA A 216 4.32 -6.83 27.53
C ALA A 216 3.36 -5.68 27.91
N PRO A 217 2.95 -5.55 29.19
CA PRO A 217 1.98 -4.55 29.65
C PRO A 217 2.47 -3.09 29.58
N SER A 218 3.76 -2.84 29.31
CA SER A 218 4.26 -1.47 29.10
C SER A 218 4.00 -0.93 27.68
N LEU A 219 3.47 -1.73 26.75
CA LEU A 219 3.07 -1.28 25.42
C LEU A 219 1.76 -0.47 25.46
N ASP A 220 1.74 0.66 24.74
CA ASP A 220 0.62 1.61 24.73
C ASP A 220 -0.51 1.22 23.78
N ALA A 221 -0.18 0.47 22.72
CA ALA A 221 -1.12 -0.10 21.75
C ALA A 221 -0.55 -1.41 21.16
N VAL A 222 -1.41 -2.20 20.52
CA VAL A 222 -0.99 -3.34 19.68
C VAL A 222 -1.15 -3.00 18.20
N GLY A 223 -0.13 -3.29 17.39
CA GLY A 223 -0.25 -3.27 15.93
C GLY A 223 -0.68 -4.63 15.39
N ILE A 224 -1.72 -4.66 14.57
CA ILE A 224 -2.23 -5.88 13.92
C ILE A 224 -2.06 -5.75 12.40
N ASN A 225 -1.32 -6.67 11.79
CA ASN A 225 -1.34 -6.89 10.35
C ASN A 225 -2.52 -7.81 10.01
N ALA A 226 -3.47 -7.34 9.19
CA ALA A 226 -4.66 -8.09 8.82
C ALA A 226 -5.15 -7.76 7.39
N TYR A 227 -5.35 -8.81 6.60
CA TYR A 227 -5.62 -8.72 5.16
C TYR A 227 -7.10 -9.03 4.86
N GLY A 228 -7.46 -10.26 4.50
CA GLY A 228 -8.86 -10.70 4.38
C GLY A 228 -9.57 -10.77 5.74
N ALA A 229 -8.88 -11.28 6.76
CA ALA A 229 -9.34 -11.36 8.16
C ALA A 229 -9.55 -10.01 8.88
N LEU A 230 -9.42 -8.87 8.19
CA LEU A 230 -9.51 -7.53 8.79
C LEU A 230 -10.84 -7.27 9.54
N SER A 231 -11.95 -7.82 9.04
CA SER A 231 -13.28 -7.71 9.67
C SER A 231 -13.36 -8.43 11.04
N ASP A 232 -12.57 -9.47 11.26
CA ASP A 232 -12.56 -10.23 12.53
C ASP A 232 -11.59 -9.64 13.57
N VAL A 233 -10.74 -8.66 13.22
CA VAL A 233 -9.74 -8.06 14.15
C VAL A 233 -10.38 -7.58 15.45
N ARG A 234 -11.50 -6.85 15.36
CA ARG A 234 -12.21 -6.34 16.55
C ARG A 234 -12.65 -7.47 17.48
N LYS A 235 -13.34 -8.46 16.92
CA LYS A 235 -13.88 -9.63 17.61
C LYS A 235 -12.79 -10.51 18.22
N MET A 236 -11.67 -10.67 17.52
CA MET A 236 -10.47 -11.37 18.01
C MET A 236 -9.91 -10.65 19.24
N ILE A 237 -9.68 -9.33 19.17
CA ILE A 237 -9.14 -8.57 20.31
C ILE A 237 -10.11 -8.58 21.50
N ASP A 238 -11.41 -8.36 21.28
CA ASP A 238 -12.44 -8.36 22.33
C ASP A 238 -12.61 -9.72 23.04
N SER A 239 -12.09 -10.81 22.46
CA SER A 239 -12.03 -12.15 23.09
C SER A 239 -10.74 -12.46 23.86
N THR A 240 -9.85 -11.49 24.01
CA THR A 240 -8.61 -11.60 24.81
C THR A 240 -8.70 -10.77 26.10
N ALA A 241 -7.71 -10.90 26.97
CA ALA A 241 -7.53 -9.99 28.10
C ALA A 241 -7.05 -8.58 27.68
N TYR A 242 -6.73 -8.34 26.40
CA TYR A 242 -6.23 -7.04 25.94
C TYR A 242 -7.36 -6.01 25.86
N ASN A 243 -7.31 -5.02 26.75
CA ASN A 243 -8.33 -3.96 26.87
C ASN A 243 -7.91 -2.62 26.22
N GLY A 244 -6.71 -2.53 25.65
CA GLY A 244 -6.15 -1.28 25.12
C GLY A 244 -6.55 -0.93 23.67
N PRO A 245 -5.96 0.13 23.10
CA PRO A 245 -6.13 0.53 21.72
C PRO A 245 -5.34 -0.35 20.74
N TYR A 246 -5.71 -0.34 19.47
CA TYR A 246 -4.96 -1.00 18.42
C TYR A 246 -4.79 -0.14 17.16
N ILE A 247 -3.83 -0.51 16.33
CA ILE A 247 -3.55 0.07 15.02
C ILE A 247 -3.58 -1.07 14.00
N ILE A 248 -4.25 -0.88 12.87
CA ILE A 248 -4.13 -1.81 11.73
C ILE A 248 -2.84 -1.49 10.97
N THR A 249 -1.78 -2.25 11.19
CA THR A 249 -0.41 -1.88 10.78
C THR A 249 0.01 -2.36 9.39
N GLU A 250 -0.75 -3.29 8.81
CA GLU A 250 -0.82 -3.63 7.40
C GLU A 250 -2.28 -4.04 7.10
N TRP A 251 -2.82 -3.54 5.99
CA TRP A 251 -4.09 -3.98 5.40
C TRP A 251 -4.17 -3.57 3.92
N GLY A 252 -5.07 -4.20 3.18
CA GLY A 252 -5.32 -3.91 1.77
C GLY A 252 -6.20 -4.99 1.14
N VAL A 253 -5.70 -5.64 0.09
CA VAL A 253 -6.32 -6.81 -0.54
C VAL A 253 -6.27 -8.05 0.35
N ASP A 254 -6.91 -9.15 -0.08
CA ASP A 254 -6.77 -10.46 0.56
C ASP A 254 -5.34 -10.99 0.48
N GLY A 255 -4.92 -11.70 1.52
CA GLY A 255 -3.65 -12.41 1.55
C GLY A 255 -3.60 -13.50 0.49
N HIS A 256 -2.44 -13.71 -0.13
CA HIS A 256 -2.28 -14.77 -1.14
C HIS A 256 -2.50 -16.20 -0.58
N TRP A 257 -2.59 -16.36 0.75
CA TRP A 257 -3.03 -17.57 1.44
C TRP A 257 -4.57 -17.69 1.50
N GLU A 258 -5.29 -16.58 1.69
CA GLU A 258 -6.76 -16.47 1.82
C GLU A 258 -7.49 -16.57 0.46
N ALA A 259 -6.84 -16.13 -0.62
CA ALA A 259 -7.44 -16.05 -1.95
C ALA A 259 -7.88 -17.41 -2.53
N ARG A 260 -8.95 -17.37 -3.35
CA ARG A 260 -9.41 -18.51 -4.18
C ARG A 260 -8.27 -19.03 -5.05
N ARG A 261 -8.24 -20.34 -5.36
CA ARG A 261 -7.17 -20.99 -6.12
C ARG A 261 -7.69 -21.67 -7.38
N THR A 262 -6.82 -21.81 -8.38
CA THR A 262 -7.00 -22.80 -9.46
C THR A 262 -6.92 -24.22 -8.91
N VAL A 263 -7.36 -25.23 -9.66
CA VAL A 263 -7.23 -26.64 -9.25
C VAL A 263 -5.78 -27.10 -9.06
N TRP A 264 -4.82 -26.41 -9.67
CA TRP A 264 -3.37 -26.60 -9.47
C TRP A 264 -2.77 -25.67 -8.38
N GLY A 265 -3.62 -25.01 -7.56
CA GLY A 265 -3.22 -24.38 -6.30
C GLY A 265 -2.75 -22.93 -6.39
N ARG A 266 -2.70 -22.34 -7.59
CA ARG A 266 -2.25 -20.95 -7.77
C ARG A 266 -3.34 -19.97 -7.34
N PRO A 267 -3.01 -18.98 -6.50
CA PRO A 267 -4.00 -18.05 -5.98
C PRO A 267 -4.43 -17.07 -7.08
N ILE A 268 -5.72 -16.85 -7.18
CA ILE A 268 -6.36 -15.95 -8.14
C ILE A 268 -6.29 -14.54 -7.56
N GLU A 269 -5.64 -13.63 -8.27
CA GLU A 269 -5.49 -12.24 -7.83
C GLU A 269 -6.72 -11.41 -8.22
N PRO A 270 -7.23 -10.52 -7.35
CA PRO A 270 -8.32 -9.61 -7.70
C PRO A 270 -7.88 -8.59 -8.77
N THR A 271 -8.81 -8.17 -9.63
CA THR A 271 -8.56 -7.08 -10.59
C THR A 271 -8.41 -5.73 -9.88
N SER A 272 -7.76 -4.75 -10.50
CA SER A 272 -7.62 -3.39 -9.95
C SER A 272 -8.95 -2.77 -9.49
N ALA A 273 -10.07 -2.98 -10.20
CA ALA A 273 -11.39 -2.53 -9.75
C ALA A 273 -11.91 -3.28 -8.51
N GLU A 274 -11.65 -4.59 -8.39
CA GLU A 274 -11.93 -5.34 -7.15
C GLU A 274 -11.06 -4.83 -5.99
N LYS A 275 -9.78 -4.52 -6.25
CA LYS A 275 -8.87 -3.94 -5.25
C LYS A 275 -9.35 -2.58 -4.75
N VAL A 276 -9.82 -1.68 -5.64
CA VAL A 276 -10.44 -0.39 -5.26
C VAL A 276 -11.56 -0.61 -4.25
N ARG A 277 -12.51 -1.49 -4.59
CA ARG A 277 -13.66 -1.78 -3.73
C ARG A 277 -13.23 -2.29 -2.35
N TYR A 278 -12.24 -3.19 -2.29
CA TYR A 278 -11.68 -3.64 -1.02
C TYR A 278 -11.10 -2.48 -0.19
N HIS A 279 -10.38 -1.53 -0.80
CA HIS A 279 -9.81 -0.39 -0.07
C HIS A 279 -10.89 0.56 0.47
N ILE A 280 -11.94 0.85 -0.30
CA ILE A 280 -13.08 1.67 0.12
C ILE A 280 -13.86 1.01 1.26
N ASP A 281 -14.35 -0.22 1.04
CA ASP A 281 -15.24 -0.90 1.99
C ASP A 281 -14.52 -1.18 3.32
N ARG A 282 -13.27 -1.67 3.29
CA ARG A 282 -12.48 -2.01 4.49
C ARG A 282 -12.12 -0.81 5.35
N TYR A 283 -11.79 0.33 4.73
CA TYR A 283 -11.47 1.53 5.48
C TYR A 283 -12.67 2.04 6.27
N ARG A 284 -13.86 2.06 5.66
CA ARG A 284 -15.12 2.35 6.36
C ARG A 284 -15.40 1.32 7.45
N GLU A 285 -15.65 0.08 7.05
CA GLU A 285 -16.34 -0.92 7.86
C GLU A 285 -15.46 -1.59 8.92
N ASN A 286 -14.14 -1.50 8.79
CA ASN A 286 -13.22 -2.20 9.71
C ASN A 286 -12.28 -1.25 10.45
N ILE A 287 -11.94 -0.09 9.85
CA ILE A 287 -11.04 0.91 10.45
C ILE A 287 -11.80 2.10 11.04
N LEU A 288 -12.70 2.74 10.28
CA LEU A 288 -13.48 3.88 10.75
C LEU A 288 -14.61 3.49 11.71
N ASP A 289 -15.30 2.37 11.48
CA ASP A 289 -16.40 1.95 12.36
C ASP A 289 -15.93 1.37 13.71
N ASN A 290 -14.61 1.12 13.86
CA ASN A 290 -13.96 0.70 15.11
C ASN A 290 -13.19 1.83 15.83
N ARG A 291 -13.48 3.11 15.56
CA ARG A 291 -12.76 4.27 16.11
C ARG A 291 -12.79 4.44 17.65
N ASP A 292 -13.49 3.58 18.39
CA ASP A 292 -13.43 3.50 19.85
C ASP A 292 -12.22 2.70 20.37
N ARG A 293 -11.59 1.86 19.54
CA ARG A 293 -10.36 1.12 19.88
C ARG A 293 -9.28 1.21 18.79
N CYS A 294 -9.66 1.28 17.52
CA CYS A 294 -8.76 1.49 16.40
C CYS A 294 -8.36 2.97 16.32
N ILE A 295 -7.10 3.30 16.64
CA ILE A 295 -6.58 4.69 16.58
C ILE A 295 -6.01 5.07 15.20
N GLY A 296 -6.12 4.15 14.22
CA GLY A 296 -5.85 4.37 12.80
C GLY A 296 -5.17 3.19 12.13
N SER A 297 -4.64 3.40 10.93
CA SER A 297 -4.19 2.31 10.06
C SER A 297 -3.04 2.69 9.12
N TYR A 298 -2.29 1.70 8.64
CA TYR A 298 -1.28 1.82 7.57
C TYR A 298 -1.63 0.90 6.40
N VAL A 299 -2.01 1.48 5.25
CA VAL A 299 -2.34 0.73 4.02
C VAL A 299 -1.07 0.11 3.41
N PHE A 300 -1.17 -1.10 2.85
CA PHE A 300 -0.01 -1.84 2.34
C PHE A 300 -0.30 -2.49 0.97
N LEU A 301 0.59 -2.40 -0.02
CA LEU A 301 1.93 -1.80 -0.03
C LEU A 301 1.91 -0.45 -0.76
N TRP A 302 2.33 0.64 -0.08
CA TRP A 302 2.57 1.93 -0.73
C TRP A 302 3.92 1.94 -1.46
N GLY A 303 3.92 1.31 -2.64
CA GLY A 303 5.04 1.07 -3.54
C GLY A 303 4.78 -0.20 -4.37
N GLN A 304 5.84 -0.80 -4.90
CA GLN A 304 5.82 -2.07 -5.63
C GLN A 304 6.73 -3.11 -4.96
N LYS A 305 6.31 -4.37 -4.97
CA LYS A 305 7.14 -5.51 -4.58
C LYS A 305 6.66 -6.77 -5.30
N GLN A 306 7.60 -7.63 -5.70
CA GLN A 306 7.29 -9.03 -5.98
C GLN A 306 6.93 -9.74 -4.67
N GLU A 307 5.67 -10.14 -4.55
CA GLU A 307 5.13 -10.92 -3.43
C GLU A 307 3.97 -11.75 -3.99
N ARG A 308 4.23 -13.02 -4.30
CA ARG A 308 3.47 -13.90 -5.20
C ARG A 308 3.40 -13.42 -6.66
N THR A 309 3.09 -12.17 -6.89
CA THR A 309 3.13 -11.51 -8.21
C THR A 309 3.75 -10.11 -8.07
N PRO A 310 4.11 -9.44 -9.19
CA PRO A 310 4.57 -8.05 -9.13
C PRO A 310 3.47 -7.07 -8.66
N THR A 311 2.21 -7.49 -8.75
CA THR A 311 1.02 -6.64 -8.61
C THR A 311 0.23 -6.87 -7.32
N TRP A 312 0.44 -7.97 -6.57
CA TRP A 312 -0.52 -8.46 -5.56
C TRP A 312 -1.00 -7.39 -4.58
N TYR A 313 -0.09 -6.90 -3.72
CA TYR A 313 -0.34 -5.81 -2.77
C TYR A 313 0.14 -4.44 -3.29
N SER A 314 0.80 -4.40 -4.45
CA SER A 314 1.47 -3.21 -5.00
C SER A 314 0.45 -2.13 -5.38
N MET A 315 0.50 -0.97 -4.70
CA MET A 315 -0.28 0.21 -5.06
C MET A 315 0.37 1.03 -6.19
N PHE A 316 1.59 0.67 -6.60
CA PHE A 316 2.33 1.28 -7.72
C PHE A 316 2.93 0.21 -8.63
N ILE A 317 3.15 0.54 -9.90
CA ILE A 317 4.00 -0.23 -10.83
C ILE A 317 5.26 0.57 -11.10
N GLU A 318 6.31 0.27 -10.32
CA GLU A 318 7.63 0.91 -10.41
C GLU A 318 8.48 0.38 -11.58
N ASN A 319 8.16 -0.82 -12.08
CA ASN A 319 8.90 -1.51 -13.13
C ASN A 319 7.92 -2.02 -14.20
N LEU A 320 7.48 -1.13 -15.10
CA LEU A 320 6.56 -1.52 -16.19
C LEU A 320 7.29 -2.40 -17.23
N PRO A 321 6.73 -3.56 -17.64
CA PRO A 321 7.33 -4.38 -18.68
C PRO A 321 7.55 -3.60 -19.99
N GLY A 322 8.75 -3.70 -20.55
CA GLY A 322 9.08 -3.18 -21.88
C GLY A 322 9.25 -1.66 -22.03
N GLY A 323 9.19 -0.86 -20.95
CA GLY A 323 9.27 0.60 -21.04
C GLY A 323 10.17 1.26 -19.99
N GLU A 324 10.59 2.50 -20.27
CA GLU A 324 11.44 3.33 -19.39
C GLU A 324 10.64 4.16 -18.34
N MET A 325 9.39 3.77 -18.05
CA MET A 325 8.48 4.56 -17.22
C MET A 325 8.88 4.50 -15.73
N LEU A 326 9.08 5.67 -15.11
CA LEU A 326 9.65 5.81 -13.76
C LEU A 326 8.80 5.19 -12.63
N ALA A 327 7.48 5.31 -12.71
CA ALA A 327 6.46 4.60 -11.94
C ALA A 327 5.07 5.00 -12.46
N ALA A 328 4.04 4.22 -12.12
CA ALA A 328 2.64 4.63 -12.22
C ALA A 328 1.83 4.20 -10.98
N SER A 329 0.83 5.00 -10.59
CA SER A 329 -0.09 4.72 -9.48
C SER A 329 -1.23 3.79 -9.92
N CYS A 330 -1.56 2.80 -9.09
CA CYS A 330 -2.74 1.96 -9.29
C CYS A 330 -4.00 2.67 -8.75
N PRO A 331 -5.23 2.35 -9.24
CA PRO A 331 -6.49 2.89 -8.71
C PRO A 331 -6.72 2.74 -7.19
N THR A 332 -5.96 1.85 -6.52
CA THR A 332 -5.94 1.75 -5.05
C THR A 332 -5.36 2.99 -4.37
N VAL A 333 -4.55 3.80 -5.05
CA VAL A 333 -4.10 5.12 -4.58
C VAL A 333 -5.29 6.08 -4.53
N ASP A 334 -6.09 6.15 -5.61
CA ASP A 334 -7.29 6.98 -5.69
C ASP A 334 -8.34 6.58 -4.64
N ALA A 335 -8.48 5.27 -4.40
CA ALA A 335 -9.34 4.75 -3.35
C ALA A 335 -8.90 5.25 -1.96
N MET A 336 -7.60 5.39 -1.73
CA MET A 336 -7.07 5.95 -0.48
C MET A 336 -7.15 7.48 -0.44
N HIS A 337 -6.96 8.17 -1.56
CA HIS A 337 -7.27 9.59 -1.71
C HIS A 337 -8.72 9.86 -1.30
N PHE A 338 -9.69 9.13 -1.85
CA PHE A 338 -11.11 9.22 -1.47
C PHE A 338 -11.34 8.93 0.02
N ASN A 339 -10.81 7.84 0.54
CA ASN A 339 -10.93 7.47 1.95
C ASN A 339 -10.37 8.53 2.92
N TRP A 340 -9.35 9.28 2.51
CA TRP A 340 -8.66 10.25 3.35
C TRP A 340 -9.13 11.70 3.16
N SER A 341 -9.53 12.12 1.96
CA SER A 341 -10.02 13.48 1.67
C SER A 341 -11.54 13.61 1.69
N GLY A 342 -12.26 12.53 1.35
CA GLY A 342 -13.71 12.53 1.13
C GLY A 342 -14.14 12.79 -0.32
N HIS A 343 -13.20 12.92 -1.26
CA HIS A 343 -13.45 13.10 -2.69
C HIS A 343 -12.44 12.32 -3.54
N TRP A 344 -12.77 11.97 -4.79
CA TRP A 344 -11.81 11.37 -5.71
C TRP A 344 -10.71 12.39 -6.12
N PRO A 345 -9.54 11.95 -6.61
CA PRO A 345 -8.59 12.83 -7.27
C PRO A 345 -9.19 13.41 -8.56
N ALA A 346 -8.61 14.51 -9.06
CA ALA A 346 -9.11 15.22 -10.24
C ALA A 346 -8.78 14.56 -11.59
N ASN A 347 -7.92 13.54 -11.58
CA ASN A 347 -7.70 12.56 -12.64
C ASN A 347 -7.55 11.23 -11.90
N GLN A 348 -8.30 10.21 -12.30
CA GLN A 348 -8.27 8.89 -11.69
C GLN A 348 -7.47 7.92 -12.57
N ALA A 349 -7.20 6.74 -12.04
CA ALA A 349 -6.49 5.68 -12.74
C ALA A 349 -7.46 4.74 -13.49
N PRO A 350 -7.03 4.15 -14.63
CA PRO A 350 -7.82 3.18 -15.37
C PRO A 350 -8.28 2.00 -14.51
N ALA A 351 -9.59 1.72 -14.51
CA ALA A 351 -10.16 0.60 -13.77
C ALA A 351 -10.27 -0.63 -14.70
N VAL A 352 -9.57 -1.73 -14.39
CA VAL A 352 -9.80 -3.03 -15.04
C VAL A 352 -10.86 -3.78 -14.24
N ALA A 353 -12.05 -3.90 -14.80
CA ALA A 353 -13.20 -4.56 -14.18
C ALA A 353 -13.10 -6.09 -14.25
N SER A 354 -12.69 -6.65 -15.39
CA SER A 354 -12.57 -8.10 -15.58
C SER A 354 -11.52 -8.49 -16.62
N MET A 355 -11.09 -9.75 -16.55
CA MET A 355 -10.20 -10.39 -17.51
C MET A 355 -10.66 -11.82 -17.79
N THR A 356 -10.67 -12.22 -19.06
CA THR A 356 -11.01 -13.58 -19.49
C THR A 356 -9.97 -14.15 -20.44
N VAL A 357 -9.83 -15.49 -20.45
CA VAL A 357 -9.05 -16.23 -21.45
C VAL A 357 -9.95 -17.32 -22.03
N ASN A 358 -10.06 -17.37 -23.37
CA ASN A 358 -11.01 -18.21 -24.11
C ASN A 358 -12.43 -18.13 -23.50
N ASP A 359 -12.87 -16.88 -23.24
CA ASP A 359 -14.16 -16.49 -22.66
C ASP A 359 -14.49 -17.09 -21.27
N LYS A 360 -13.48 -17.58 -20.55
CA LYS A 360 -13.55 -18.02 -19.14
C LYS A 360 -12.89 -17.01 -18.22
N VAL A 361 -13.41 -16.86 -16.99
CA VAL A 361 -12.73 -16.15 -15.88
C VAL A 361 -11.63 -17.02 -15.25
N ALA A 362 -10.75 -16.43 -14.42
CA ALA A 362 -9.60 -17.12 -13.82
C ALA A 362 -9.96 -18.40 -13.02
N GLY A 363 -11.14 -18.44 -12.39
CA GLY A 363 -11.67 -19.63 -11.72
C GLY A 363 -12.26 -20.70 -12.67
N GLY A 364 -12.04 -20.58 -13.98
CA GLY A 364 -12.46 -21.54 -15.01
C GLY A 364 -11.35 -22.51 -15.45
N ASP A 365 -10.23 -22.55 -14.71
CA ASP A 365 -9.12 -23.50 -14.82
C ASP A 365 -8.64 -23.73 -16.27
N VAL A 366 -8.22 -22.65 -16.94
CA VAL A 366 -7.76 -22.71 -18.33
C VAL A 366 -6.49 -23.56 -18.44
N ARG A 367 -6.64 -24.70 -19.13
CA ARG A 367 -5.56 -25.60 -19.52
C ARG A 367 -5.47 -25.62 -21.03
N LEU A 368 -4.26 -25.48 -21.57
CA LEU A 368 -3.96 -25.41 -23.00
C LEU A 368 -2.97 -26.52 -23.39
N ASN A 369 -2.98 -26.90 -24.66
CA ASN A 369 -1.94 -27.75 -25.27
C ASN A 369 -0.71 -26.89 -25.65
N PRO A 370 0.49 -27.49 -25.80
CA PRO A 370 1.68 -26.74 -26.19
C PRO A 370 1.50 -26.14 -27.60
N GLY A 371 1.72 -24.83 -27.76
CA GLY A 371 1.49 -24.11 -29.00
C GLY A 371 0.02 -23.80 -29.34
N GLU A 372 -0.94 -24.12 -28.47
CA GLU A 372 -2.37 -23.82 -28.70
C GLU A 372 -2.64 -22.32 -28.69
N ALA A 373 -3.29 -21.81 -29.74
CA ALA A 373 -3.71 -20.42 -29.81
C ALA A 373 -4.84 -20.13 -28.81
N PHE A 374 -4.69 -19.05 -28.04
CA PHE A 374 -5.71 -18.56 -27.11
C PHE A 374 -5.93 -17.05 -27.29
N VAL A 375 -7.08 -16.59 -26.82
CA VAL A 375 -7.46 -15.17 -26.82
C VAL A 375 -7.76 -14.73 -25.41
N ALA A 376 -7.08 -13.68 -24.96
CA ALA A 376 -7.36 -12.98 -23.71
C ALA A 376 -8.09 -11.66 -24.00
N ARG A 377 -9.03 -11.29 -23.12
CA ARG A 377 -9.82 -10.05 -23.22
C ARG A 377 -9.89 -9.37 -21.86
N VAL A 378 -9.93 -8.04 -21.85
CA VAL A 378 -10.19 -7.24 -20.65
C VAL A 378 -11.38 -6.31 -20.83
N ALA A 379 -12.17 -6.14 -19.77
CA ALA A 379 -13.06 -4.99 -19.63
C ALA A 379 -12.31 -3.94 -18.79
N ALA A 380 -11.89 -2.86 -19.43
CA ALA A 380 -11.23 -1.73 -18.78
C ALA A 380 -11.86 -0.41 -19.23
N SER A 381 -11.84 0.58 -18.34
CA SER A 381 -12.40 1.92 -18.57
C SER A 381 -11.60 2.95 -17.79
N ASP A 382 -11.37 4.10 -18.40
CA ASP A 382 -10.89 5.27 -17.68
C ASP A 382 -12.08 6.07 -17.10
N PRO A 383 -12.04 6.54 -15.83
CA PRO A 383 -13.12 7.34 -15.26
C PRO A 383 -13.28 8.73 -15.89
N ASP A 384 -12.21 9.29 -16.46
CA ASP A 384 -12.13 10.65 -16.99
C ASP A 384 -12.06 10.67 -18.55
N ASP A 385 -12.36 9.52 -19.18
CA ASP A 385 -12.37 9.22 -20.63
C ASP A 385 -10.98 9.33 -21.31
N ASP A 386 -9.92 9.08 -20.55
CA ASP A 386 -8.53 9.17 -21.01
C ASP A 386 -8.14 8.04 -21.99
N GLY A 387 -7.29 8.35 -22.96
CA GLY A 387 -6.94 7.43 -24.05
C GLY A 387 -6.02 6.28 -23.61
N LEU A 388 -6.56 5.06 -23.52
CA LEU A 388 -5.88 3.90 -22.92
C LEU A 388 -4.79 3.23 -23.79
N ARG A 389 -3.75 2.71 -23.11
CA ARG A 389 -2.69 1.83 -23.64
C ARG A 389 -2.67 0.51 -22.85
N TYR A 390 -2.38 -0.60 -23.52
CA TYR A 390 -2.41 -1.95 -22.97
C TYR A 390 -1.06 -2.64 -23.16
N VAL A 391 -0.42 -3.00 -22.05
CA VAL A 391 0.85 -3.73 -22.01
C VAL A 391 0.58 -5.14 -21.48
N TRP A 392 0.93 -6.15 -22.27
CA TRP A 392 0.67 -7.56 -22.00
C TRP A 392 1.99 -8.33 -21.81
N GLN A 393 2.04 -9.20 -20.79
CA GLN A 393 3.24 -9.99 -20.46
C GLN A 393 2.86 -11.37 -19.95
N ILE A 394 3.50 -12.43 -20.45
CA ILE A 394 3.40 -13.78 -19.88
C ILE A 394 4.60 -14.02 -18.97
N MET A 395 4.37 -14.59 -17.78
CA MET A 395 5.40 -15.03 -16.85
C MET A 395 5.17 -16.51 -16.46
N GLU A 396 6.23 -17.20 -16.02
CA GLU A 396 6.10 -18.43 -15.24
C GLU A 396 5.45 -18.11 -13.89
N GLU A 397 4.70 -19.04 -13.33
CA GLU A 397 4.27 -18.96 -11.93
C GLU A 397 5.49 -19.12 -10.99
N PRO A 398 5.59 -18.38 -9.87
CA PRO A 398 6.75 -18.42 -8.98
C PRO A 398 7.03 -19.82 -8.42
N SER A 399 8.29 -20.24 -8.49
CA SER A 399 8.80 -21.47 -7.87
C SER A 399 9.38 -21.24 -6.47
N GLU A 400 9.93 -20.05 -6.23
CA GLU A 400 10.46 -19.63 -4.93
C GLU A 400 9.45 -18.71 -4.25
N LEU A 401 9.18 -18.95 -2.96
CA LEU A 401 8.09 -18.36 -2.21
C LEU A 401 8.54 -18.05 -0.78
N SER A 402 8.07 -16.92 -0.23
CA SER A 402 8.49 -16.43 1.07
C SER A 402 7.41 -16.59 2.17
N ILE A 403 7.78 -16.27 3.42
CA ILE A 403 6.88 -16.21 4.58
C ILE A 403 7.18 -14.91 5.33
N GLY A 404 6.14 -14.15 5.70
CA GLY A 404 6.29 -12.89 6.44
C GLY A 404 6.92 -11.76 5.62
N GLY A 405 6.61 -11.69 4.31
CA GLY A 405 7.00 -10.56 3.46
C GLY A 405 8.49 -10.48 3.13
N ALA A 406 9.26 -11.58 3.21
CA ALA A 406 10.66 -11.61 2.78
C ALA A 406 10.81 -11.51 1.25
N HIS A 407 12.05 -11.39 0.74
CA HIS A 407 12.27 -11.21 -0.70
C HIS A 407 11.91 -12.47 -1.51
N GLU A 408 11.20 -12.26 -2.62
CA GLU A 408 10.97 -13.26 -3.67
C GLU A 408 11.57 -12.74 -5.00
N PRO A 409 12.23 -13.59 -5.81
CA PRO A 409 12.70 -13.22 -7.13
C PRO A 409 11.53 -13.08 -8.12
N LEU A 410 11.69 -12.22 -9.13
CA LEU A 410 10.75 -12.14 -10.25
C LEU A 410 10.77 -13.45 -11.06
N PRO A 411 9.63 -14.07 -11.38
CA PRO A 411 9.57 -15.24 -12.26
C PRO A 411 10.06 -14.96 -13.69
N GLY A 412 10.41 -16.02 -14.42
CA GLY A 412 10.84 -15.91 -15.81
C GLY A 412 9.75 -15.34 -16.72
N VAL A 413 10.11 -14.36 -17.55
CA VAL A 413 9.23 -13.76 -18.57
C VAL A 413 9.27 -14.59 -19.85
N LEU A 414 8.14 -14.73 -20.55
CA LEU A 414 8.02 -15.47 -21.80
C LEU A 414 7.61 -14.58 -22.97
N GLY A 415 8.40 -14.67 -24.04
CA GLY A 415 8.19 -13.90 -25.26
C GLY A 415 8.53 -12.42 -25.08
N ASP A 416 8.25 -11.64 -26.12
CA ASP A 416 8.32 -10.19 -26.09
C ASP A 416 7.09 -9.61 -25.38
N VAL A 417 7.27 -8.48 -24.72
CA VAL A 417 6.15 -7.69 -24.16
C VAL A 417 5.35 -7.10 -25.33
N VAL A 418 4.03 -7.26 -25.31
CA VAL A 418 3.14 -6.70 -26.35
C VAL A 418 2.51 -5.41 -25.84
N ASP A 419 2.84 -4.31 -26.49
CA ASP A 419 2.40 -2.95 -26.18
C ASP A 419 1.51 -2.41 -27.32
N GLY A 420 0.40 -1.77 -27.00
CA GLY A 420 -0.55 -1.25 -27.99
C GLY A 420 -1.84 -0.69 -27.39
N HIS A 421 -2.90 -0.58 -28.21
CA HIS A 421 -4.15 0.08 -27.83
C HIS A 421 -5.39 -0.84 -27.89
N PHE A 422 -5.19 -2.16 -27.74
CA PHE A 422 -6.26 -3.15 -27.87
C PHE A 422 -6.52 -3.90 -26.56
N PRO A 423 -7.79 -3.99 -26.10
CA PRO A 423 -8.20 -4.78 -24.93
C PRO A 423 -8.29 -6.30 -25.21
N GLU A 424 -7.75 -6.76 -26.35
CA GLU A 424 -7.68 -8.16 -26.75
C GLU A 424 -6.22 -8.53 -27.08
N PHE A 425 -5.79 -9.70 -26.61
CA PHE A 425 -4.44 -10.25 -26.81
C PHE A 425 -4.54 -11.68 -27.34
N MET A 426 -3.94 -11.94 -28.49
CA MET A 426 -3.91 -13.26 -29.14
C MET A 426 -2.50 -13.83 -29.09
N PHE A 427 -2.33 -15.04 -28.58
CA PHE A 427 -1.01 -15.65 -28.42
C PHE A 427 -1.08 -17.18 -28.47
N ASN A 428 0.06 -17.83 -28.73
CA ASN A 428 0.18 -19.29 -28.70
C ASN A 428 0.77 -19.74 -27.37
N ALA A 429 0.13 -20.70 -26.70
CA ALA A 429 0.58 -21.25 -25.43
C ALA A 429 2.05 -21.71 -25.50
N PRO A 430 2.88 -21.48 -24.45
CA PRO A 430 4.26 -21.93 -24.40
C PRO A 430 4.47 -23.40 -24.81
N ASN A 431 5.55 -23.72 -25.53
CA ASN A 431 5.87 -25.11 -25.90
C ASN A 431 6.36 -25.97 -24.71
N LYS A 432 6.70 -25.33 -23.58
CA LYS A 432 7.11 -25.95 -22.32
C LYS A 432 5.85 -26.28 -21.50
N SER A 433 5.74 -27.51 -20.99
CA SER A 433 4.74 -27.84 -19.96
C SER A 433 5.02 -27.04 -18.69
N GLY A 434 3.99 -26.44 -18.10
CA GLY A 434 4.16 -25.59 -16.92
C GLY A 434 2.92 -24.83 -16.51
N GLU A 435 3.10 -23.99 -15.51
CA GLU A 435 2.09 -23.09 -14.93
C GLU A 435 2.52 -21.66 -15.20
N TYR A 436 1.61 -20.86 -15.74
CA TYR A 436 1.90 -19.55 -16.32
C TYR A 436 0.85 -18.52 -15.91
N ARG A 437 1.22 -17.25 -15.99
CA ARG A 437 0.31 -16.14 -15.71
C ARG A 437 0.45 -15.07 -16.79
N LEU A 438 -0.66 -14.72 -17.43
CA LEU A 438 -0.75 -13.56 -18.31
C LEU A 438 -1.12 -12.35 -17.46
N PHE A 439 -0.31 -11.30 -17.52
CA PHE A 439 -0.57 -10.00 -16.92
C PHE A 439 -1.02 -8.99 -17.99
N VAL A 440 -1.83 -8.03 -17.55
CA VAL A 440 -2.17 -6.83 -18.33
C VAL A 440 -2.05 -5.60 -17.44
N TYR A 441 -1.39 -4.58 -17.99
CA TYR A 441 -1.25 -3.26 -17.41
C TYR A 441 -1.94 -2.29 -18.37
N VAL A 442 -2.96 -1.58 -17.90
CA VAL A 442 -3.79 -0.67 -18.68
C VAL A 442 -3.49 0.75 -18.21
N LEU A 443 -2.80 1.53 -19.03
CA LEU A 443 -2.28 2.84 -18.68
C LEU A 443 -3.08 3.95 -19.35
N ASP A 444 -3.15 5.09 -18.67
CA ASP A 444 -3.67 6.36 -19.18
C ASP A 444 -2.54 7.19 -19.83
N GLN A 445 -2.73 8.51 -19.93
CA GLN A 445 -1.69 9.45 -20.35
C GLN A 445 -1.12 10.31 -19.21
N ASN A 446 -1.64 10.16 -17.98
CA ASN A 446 -1.31 11.00 -16.82
C ASN A 446 -0.42 10.30 -15.76
N GLY A 447 -0.12 9.01 -15.92
CA GLY A 447 0.84 8.28 -15.08
C GLY A 447 0.19 7.24 -14.17
N HIS A 448 -0.95 6.69 -14.57
CA HIS A 448 -1.70 5.69 -13.84
C HIS A 448 -1.72 4.33 -14.53
N VAL A 449 -2.10 3.28 -13.78
CA VAL A 449 -2.11 1.90 -14.27
C VAL A 449 -3.18 1.03 -13.61
N GLY A 450 -4.22 0.71 -14.38
CA GLY A 450 -5.09 -0.43 -14.10
C GLY A 450 -4.37 -1.76 -14.30
N THR A 451 -4.69 -2.75 -13.47
CA THR A 451 -4.06 -4.09 -13.54
C THR A 451 -5.09 -5.21 -13.49
N ALA A 452 -4.78 -6.32 -14.17
CA ALA A 452 -5.37 -7.63 -13.95
C ALA A 452 -4.36 -8.72 -14.34
N ASN A 453 -4.61 -9.96 -13.95
CA ASN A 453 -3.86 -11.11 -14.46
C ASN A 453 -4.67 -12.40 -14.41
N PHE A 454 -4.18 -13.42 -15.11
CA PHE A 454 -4.88 -14.68 -15.34
C PHE A 454 -3.93 -15.88 -15.26
N PRO A 455 -4.05 -16.77 -14.25
CA PRO A 455 -3.30 -18.02 -14.21
C PRO A 455 -3.85 -19.03 -15.23
N PHE A 456 -2.98 -19.65 -16.01
CA PHE A 456 -3.28 -20.75 -16.92
C PHE A 456 -2.19 -21.82 -16.84
N ALA A 457 -2.47 -23.01 -17.37
CA ALA A 457 -1.48 -24.09 -17.38
C ALA A 457 -1.37 -24.72 -18.78
N VAL A 458 -0.16 -25.15 -19.13
CA VAL A 458 0.11 -25.88 -20.38
C VAL A 458 0.49 -27.31 -20.06
N ASN A 459 -0.27 -28.26 -20.62
CA ASN A 459 0.03 -29.69 -20.60
C ASN A 459 0.54 -30.20 -19.23
N ILE A 460 -0.22 -29.89 -18.17
CA ILE A 460 0.00 -30.39 -16.80
C ILE A 460 -0.87 -31.64 -16.54
N PRO A 461 -0.37 -32.64 -15.80
CA PRO A 461 -1.17 -33.81 -15.40
C PRO A 461 -2.46 -33.45 -14.66
N SER A 462 -3.60 -34.03 -15.09
CA SER A 462 -4.90 -33.84 -14.42
C SER A 462 -4.96 -34.32 -12.97
N SER A 463 -3.95 -35.07 -12.52
CA SER A 463 -3.77 -35.52 -11.13
C SER A 463 -3.13 -34.48 -10.21
N LEU A 464 -2.62 -33.35 -10.74
CA LEU A 464 -2.24 -32.19 -9.93
C LEU A 464 -3.50 -31.52 -9.36
N LYS A 465 -3.95 -32.06 -8.23
CA LYS A 465 -4.68 -31.30 -7.23
C LYS A 465 -3.67 -30.42 -6.49
N ALA A 466 -4.07 -29.20 -6.15
CA ALA A 466 -3.37 -28.38 -5.18
C ALA A 466 -3.06 -29.19 -3.90
N ASP A 467 -1.87 -28.99 -3.32
CA ASP A 467 -1.68 -29.25 -1.89
C ASP A 467 -2.65 -28.34 -1.14
N THR A 468 -3.71 -28.92 -0.58
CA THR A 468 -4.88 -28.16 -0.09
C THR A 468 -4.60 -27.36 1.17
N ASN A 469 -3.42 -27.52 1.76
CA ASN A 469 -2.93 -26.79 2.92
C ASN A 469 -1.46 -26.39 2.70
N PRO A 470 -1.12 -25.10 2.54
CA PRO A 470 0.04 -24.60 3.29
C PRO A 470 -0.22 -24.85 4.80
N PRO A 471 0.81 -24.94 5.66
CA PRO A 471 0.59 -25.05 7.08
C PRO A 471 -0.12 -23.78 7.59
N VAL A 472 -1.44 -23.87 7.78
CA VAL A 472 -2.15 -23.02 8.74
C VAL A 472 -1.43 -23.26 10.07
N PRO A 473 -0.88 -22.24 10.74
CA PRO A 473 -0.27 -22.43 12.06
C PRO A 473 -1.33 -23.06 12.95
N GLU A 474 -1.03 -24.21 13.56
CA GLU A 474 -2.03 -24.99 14.28
C GLU A 474 -2.69 -24.13 15.35
N ASN A 475 -3.95 -23.78 15.12
CA ASN A 475 -4.80 -23.13 16.11
C ASN A 475 -5.05 -24.14 17.22
N ASN A 476 -4.11 -24.19 18.18
CA ASN A 476 -4.05 -25.23 19.18
C ASN A 476 -5.07 -24.95 20.29
N THR A 477 -6.35 -25.03 19.93
CA THR A 477 -7.51 -24.81 20.80
C THR A 477 -7.75 -25.96 21.79
N SER A 478 -6.69 -26.68 22.16
CA SER A 478 -6.72 -27.68 23.23
C SER A 478 -6.74 -26.97 24.58
N ILE A 479 -7.92 -26.47 24.98
CA ILE A 479 -8.17 -26.00 26.35
C ILE A 479 -7.94 -27.20 27.29
N PRO A 480 -6.98 -27.15 28.22
CA PRO A 480 -6.83 -28.18 29.24
C PRO A 480 -8.06 -28.13 30.17
N PRO A 481 -8.68 -29.27 30.51
CA PRO A 481 -9.80 -29.27 31.44
C PRO A 481 -9.33 -28.99 32.87
N SER A 482 -9.86 -27.91 33.45
CA SER A 482 -9.87 -27.52 34.89
C SER A 482 -8.53 -27.58 35.64
#